data_AF-A0AAN7PJQ7-F1
#
_entry.id   AF-A0AAN7PJQ7-F1
#
_cell.length_a   1.000
_cell.length_b   1.000
_cell.length_c   1.000
_cell.angle_alpha   90.00
_cell.angle_beta   90.00
_cell.angle_gamma   90.00
#
_symmetry.space_group_name_H-M   'P 1'
#
loop_
_entity.id
_entity.type
_entity.pdbx_description
1 polymer ?
#
loop_
_entity_poly.entity_id
_entity_poly.type
_entity_poly.pdbx_seq_one_letter_code
_entity_poly.pdbx_strand_id
1 'polypeptide(L)' 'SRLQQWNLLEKAVKISFYRTRQATLKCLFSEDKGLVFCPNANLLMTELQMPCDPDKWRLFIDSSKTSLKV' A
#
# COMPACT_ATOMS: atom_id res chain seq x y z
N SER A 1 -12.41 14.23 -7.46
CA SER A 1 -13.40 14.31 -6.36
C SER A 1 -14.75 14.73 -6.94
N ARG A 2 -15.89 14.15 -6.47
CA ARG A 2 -17.23 14.56 -6.94
C ARG A 2 -17.52 16.05 -6.66
N LEU A 3 -17.01 16.57 -5.54
CA LEU A 3 -17.12 18.00 -5.19
C LEU A 3 -16.43 18.92 -6.21
N GLN A 4 -15.31 18.48 -6.78
CA GLN A 4 -14.61 19.22 -7.83
C GLN A 4 -15.44 19.24 -9.12
N GLN A 5 -16.02 18.11 -9.51
CA GLN A 5 -16.87 18.00 -10.70
C GLN A 5 -18.13 18.89 -10.60
N TRP A 6 -18.61 19.11 -9.38
CA TRP A 6 -19.75 19.98 -9.10
C TRP A 6 -19.36 21.44 -8.82
N ASN A 7 -18.08 21.83 -8.96
CA ASN A 7 -17.58 23.17 -8.65
C ASN A 7 -17.88 23.64 -7.22
N LEU A 8 -17.96 22.72 -6.26
CA LEU A 8 -18.22 23.00 -4.84
C LEU A 8 -16.94 23.16 -4.01
N LEU A 9 -15.79 23.32 -4.66
CA LEU A 9 -14.51 23.51 -3.99
C LEU A 9 -14.06 24.96 -4.12
N GLU A 10 -13.63 25.55 -3.01
CA GLU A 10 -12.98 26.85 -3.03
C GLU A 10 -11.65 26.78 -3.80
N LYS A 11 -11.28 27.86 -4.50
CA LYS A 11 -10.10 27.89 -5.39
C LYS A 11 -8.78 27.55 -4.68
N ALA A 12 -8.69 27.78 -3.38
CA ALA A 12 -7.51 27.50 -2.57
C ALA A 12 -7.41 26.03 -2.10
N VAL A 13 -8.43 25.20 -2.34
CA VAL A 13 -8.45 23.81 -1.88
C VAL A 13 -7.41 22.99 -2.64
N LYS A 14 -6.48 22.41 -1.89
CA LYS A 14 -5.50 21.47 -2.41
C LYS A 14 -6.09 20.06 -2.43
N ILE A 15 -6.31 19.52 -3.63
CA ILE A 15 -6.76 18.14 -3.82
C ILE A 15 -5.55 17.23 -3.82
N SER A 16 -5.45 16.33 -2.85
CA SER A 16 -4.52 15.20 -2.89
C SER A 16 -5.25 13.95 -3.34
N PHE A 17 -4.71 13.28 -4.35
CA PHE A 17 -5.23 11.98 -4.79
C PHE A 17 -4.69 10.87 -3.89
N TYR A 18 -5.43 9.77 -3.81
CA TYR A 18 -5.00 8.57 -3.09
C TYR A 18 -3.60 8.19 -3.58
N ARG A 19 -2.68 7.99 -2.64
CA ARG A 19 -1.27 7.76 -2.97
C ARG A 19 -1.20 6.56 -3.89
N THR A 20 -0.50 6.64 -5.02
CA THR A 20 -0.25 5.48 -5.88
C THR A 20 0.88 4.59 -5.34
N ARG A 21 1.43 4.92 -4.16
CA ARG A 21 2.53 4.18 -3.53
C ARG A 21 2.20 2.70 -3.32
N GLN A 22 0.93 2.33 -3.12
CA GLN A 22 0.58 0.90 -3.05
C GLN A 22 0.74 0.18 -4.39
N ALA A 23 0.75 0.87 -5.53
CA ALA A 23 0.82 0.21 -6.83
C ALA A 23 2.15 -0.52 -7.02
N THR A 24 3.27 0.08 -6.61
CA THR A 24 4.59 -0.58 -6.65
C THR A 24 4.68 -1.70 -5.62
N LEU A 25 4.14 -1.48 -4.42
CA LEU A 25 4.13 -2.49 -3.36
C LEU A 25 3.23 -3.68 -3.69
N LYS A 26 2.11 -3.48 -4.41
CA LYS A 26 1.15 -4.55 -4.74
C LYS A 26 1.81 -5.69 -5.52
N CYS A 27 2.78 -5.38 -6.38
CA CYS A 27 3.54 -6.37 -7.14
C CYS A 27 4.42 -7.27 -6.25
N LEU A 28 4.66 -6.90 -4.99
CA LEU A 28 5.45 -7.66 -4.03
C LEU A 28 4.61 -8.62 -3.18
N PHE A 29 3.28 -8.64 -3.36
CA PHE A 29 2.37 -9.53 -2.67
C PHE A 29 1.75 -10.53 -3.65
N SER A 30 1.49 -11.73 -3.14
CA SER A 30 0.77 -12.79 -3.83
C SER A 30 -0.49 -13.15 -3.06
N GLU A 31 -1.48 -13.68 -3.76
CA GLU A 31 -2.74 -14.13 -3.16
C GLU A 31 -2.97 -15.59 -3.53
N ASP A 32 -3.22 -16.43 -2.52
CA ASP A 32 -3.69 -17.80 -2.70
C ASP A 32 -4.94 -18.02 -1.84
N LYS A 33 -6.04 -18.46 -2.45
CA LYS A 33 -7.33 -18.75 -1.76
C LYS A 33 -7.82 -17.61 -0.84
N GLY A 34 -7.62 -16.36 -1.24
CA GLY A 34 -8.02 -15.18 -0.46
C GLY A 34 -7.09 -14.86 0.71
N LEU A 35 -5.94 -15.55 0.83
CA LEU A 35 -4.85 -15.22 1.73
C LEU A 35 -3.81 -14.41 0.96
N VAL A 36 -3.61 -13.16 1.36
CA VAL A 36 -2.55 -12.31 0.81
C VAL A 36 -1.29 -12.46 1.66
N PHE A 37 -0.15 -12.71 1.00
CA PHE A 37 1.14 -12.86 1.66
C PHE A 37 2.27 -12.21 0.85
N CYS A 38 3.37 -11.87 1.52
CA CYS A 38 4.59 -11.35 0.88
C CYS A 38 5.64 -12.48 0.81
N PRO A 39 5.91 -13.06 -0.38
CA PRO A 39 6.87 -14.16 -0.51
C PRO A 39 8.33 -13.73 -0.27
N ASN A 40 8.64 -12.44 -0.39
CA ASN A 40 9.99 -11.92 -0.22
C ASN A 40 10.02 -10.66 0.64
N ALA A 41 10.23 -10.86 1.94
CA ALA A 41 10.34 -9.77 2.91
C ALA A 41 11.51 -8.82 2.60
N ASN A 42 12.63 -9.32 2.07
CA ASN A 42 13.80 -8.48 1.77
C ASN A 42 13.52 -7.48 0.65
N LEU A 43 12.81 -7.90 -0.39
CA LEU A 43 12.38 -7.01 -1.48
C LEU A 43 11.42 -5.94 -0.97
N LEU A 44 10.47 -6.33 -0.10
CA LEU A 44 9.55 -5.37 0.52
C LEU A 44 10.30 -4.31 1.34
N MET A 45 11.27 -4.73 2.15
CA MET A 45 12.04 -3.81 2.99
C MET A 45 12.94 -2.90 2.16
N THR A 46 13.49 -3.41 1.05
CA THR A 46 14.27 -2.61 0.07
C THR A 46 13.40 -1.53 -0.57
N GLU A 47 12.20 -1.88 -1.04
CA GLU A 47 11.24 -0.93 -1.64
C GLU A 47 10.75 0.11 -0.61
N LEU A 48 10.60 -0.30 0.65
CA LEU A 48 10.27 0.61 1.75
C LEU A 48 11.47 1.43 2.25
N GLN A 49 12.68 1.18 1.74
CA GLN A 49 13.93 1.80 2.19
C GLN A 49 14.18 1.62 3.69
N MET A 50 13.83 0.44 4.20
CA MET A 50 13.99 0.07 5.60
C MET A 50 15.07 -0.99 5.76
N PRO A 51 15.89 -0.93 6.83
CA PRO A 51 16.81 -2.00 7.14
C PRO A 51 16.03 -3.28 7.46
N CYS A 52 16.55 -4.43 7.02
CA CYS A 52 16.02 -5.73 7.38
C CYS A 52 17.18 -6.65 7.74
N ASP A 53 17.13 -7.23 8.94
CA ASP A 53 18.03 -8.27 9.40
C ASP A 53 17.22 -9.57 9.52
N PRO A 54 17.26 -10.47 8.52
CA PRO A 54 16.43 -11.68 8.52
C PRO A 54 16.72 -12.64 9.67
N ASP A 55 17.91 -12.56 10.27
CA ASP A 55 18.33 -13.41 11.37
C ASP A 55 17.76 -12.91 12.70
N LYS A 56 17.52 -11.60 12.81
CA LYS A 56 16.95 -10.98 14.02
C LYS A 56 15.45 -10.70 13.93
N TRP A 57 14.95 -10.40 12.73
CA TRP A 57 13.61 -9.84 12.54
C TRP A 57 12.72 -10.80 11.74
N ARG A 58 11.44 -10.81 12.08
CA ARG A 58 10.40 -11.55 11.36
C ARG A 58 9.34 -10.57 10.89
N LEU A 59 9.00 -10.62 9.61
CA LEU A 59 7.90 -9.85 9.05
C LEU A 59 6.57 -10.44 9.54
N PHE A 60 5.74 -9.61 10.17
CA PHE A 60 4.38 -9.97 10.56
C PHE A 60 3.39 -9.08 9.82
N ILE A 61 2.42 -9.69 9.15
CA ILE A 61 1.34 -9.01 8.44
C ILE A 61 0.05 -9.37 9.18
N ASP A 62 -0.61 -8.38 9.77
CA ASP A 62 -1.79 -8.57 10.62
C ASP A 62 -3.07 -8.88 9.82
N SER A 63 -3.12 -8.46 8.56
CA SER A 63 -4.29 -8.63 7.70
C SER A 63 -4.00 -9.62 6.56
N SER A 64 -4.83 -10.66 6.48
CA SER A 64 -4.84 -11.61 5.35
C SER A 64 -5.62 -11.12 4.14
N LYS A 65 -6.34 -9.99 4.26
CA LYS A 65 -7.14 -9.38 3.20
C LYS A 65 -6.61 -8.01 2.84
N THR A 66 -6.69 -7.67 1.56
CA THR A 66 -6.43 -6.30 1.09
C THR A 66 -7.49 -5.35 1.64
N SER A 67 -7.13 -4.57 2.66
CA SER A 67 -8.01 -3.55 3.27
C SER A 67 -8.13 -2.27 2.43
N LEU A 68 -8.13 -2.41 1.10
CA LEU A 68 -8.28 -1.28 0.19
C LEU A 68 -9.77 -1.01 -0.03
N LYS A 69 -10.20 0.20 0.33
CA LYS A 69 -11.47 0.75 -0.15
C LYS A 69 -11.34 0.93 -1.66
N VAL A 70 -12.06 0.11 -2.43
CA VAL A 70 -12.28 0.31 -3.88
C VAL A 70 -13.21 1.50 -4.07
#